data_AF-A0A0C2FHA3-F1
#
_entry.id   AF-A0A0C2FHA3-F1
#
_cell.length_a   1.000
_cell.length_b   1.000
_cell.length_c   1.000
_cell.angle_alpha   90.00
_cell.angle_beta   90.00
_cell.angle_gamma   90.00
#
_symmetry.space_group_name_H-M   'P 1'
#
loop_
_entity.id
_entity.type
_entity.pdbx_description
1 polymer ?
#
loop_
_entity_poly.entity_id
_entity_poly.type
_entity_poly.pdbx_seq_one_letter_code
_entity_poly.pdbx_strand_id
1 'polypeptide(L)'
;MMGLIGNIAEVDGLRSQLMNDDYVKIFSALLDLVEDSIEISYNSAGVLAHMVSDGEEAWSCLTVRREQVMASVVKATEAWRLDTRRFINYRSFRPILRLLPLWHAYASQHWAVWALANLTTTDGAKYCAYVTDEGGIPLLEQLVIDERTTAPVRHLAKMVLDNIESW
;
A
#
# COMPACT_ATOMS: atom_id res chain seq x y z
N MET A 1 -4.96 15.92 -8.72
CA MET A 1 -4.21 15.19 -9.76
C MET A 1 -3.77 13.80 -9.27
N MET A 2 -3.20 13.65 -8.07
CA MET A 2 -2.73 12.34 -7.55
C MET A 2 -3.77 11.22 -7.58
N GLY A 3 -5.05 11.50 -7.26
CA GLY A 3 -6.10 10.47 -7.30
C GLY A 3 -6.34 9.84 -8.68
N LEU A 4 -6.06 10.57 -9.78
CA LEU A 4 -6.16 9.98 -11.13
C LEU A 4 -5.01 9.01 -11.40
N ILE A 5 -3.78 9.37 -10.99
CA ILE A 5 -2.61 8.53 -11.21
C ILE A 5 -2.65 7.28 -10.33
N GLY A 6 -3.16 7.40 -9.10
CA GLY A 6 -3.46 6.24 -8.24
C GLY A 6 -4.34 5.22 -8.97
N ASN A 7 -5.45 5.66 -9.58
CA ASN A 7 -6.33 4.77 -10.32
C ASN A 7 -5.64 4.11 -11.53
N ILE A 8 -4.74 4.81 -12.22
CA ILE A 8 -3.95 4.23 -13.32
C ILE A 8 -3.03 3.13 -12.77
N ALA A 9 -2.37 3.38 -11.64
CA ALA A 9 -1.48 2.41 -10.99
C ALA A 9 -2.23 1.15 -10.55
N GLU A 10 -3.50 1.26 -10.13
CA GLU A 10 -4.32 0.12 -9.70
C GLU A 10 -4.73 -0.84 -10.85
N VAL A 11 -4.58 -0.43 -12.11
CA VAL A 11 -4.99 -1.20 -13.30
C VAL A 11 -3.76 -1.79 -14.00
N ASP A 12 -3.63 -3.12 -13.97
CA ASP A 12 -2.45 -3.84 -14.47
C ASP A 12 -2.13 -3.49 -15.94
N GLY A 13 -3.14 -3.40 -16.81
CA GLY A 13 -2.94 -3.05 -18.22
C GLY A 13 -2.57 -1.58 -18.51
N LEU A 14 -2.68 -0.70 -17.51
CA LEU A 14 -2.34 0.72 -17.65
C LEU A 14 -1.07 1.09 -16.86
N ARG A 15 -0.69 0.30 -15.86
CA ARG A 15 0.45 0.56 -14.97
C ARG A 15 1.78 0.68 -15.73
N SER A 16 1.95 -0.01 -16.86
CA SER A 16 3.12 0.14 -17.73
C SER A 16 3.33 1.56 -18.24
N GLN A 17 2.28 2.39 -18.32
CA GLN A 17 2.39 3.81 -18.68
C GLN A 17 3.10 4.64 -17.59
N LEU A 18 3.14 4.12 -16.36
CA LEU A 18 3.83 4.74 -15.23
C LEU A 18 5.28 4.26 -15.10
N MET A 19 5.68 3.19 -15.80
CA MET A 19 7.03 2.62 -15.79
C MET A 19 8.00 3.50 -16.58
N ASN A 20 8.28 4.67 -16.02
CA ASN A 20 9.18 5.69 -16.54
C ASN A 20 10.01 6.30 -15.39
N ASP A 21 11.30 6.52 -15.61
CA ASP A 21 12.22 7.02 -14.60
C ASP A 21 11.80 8.37 -13.99
N ASP A 22 11.25 9.28 -14.79
CA ASP A 22 10.84 10.59 -14.30
C ASP A 22 9.65 10.47 -13.35
N TYR A 23 8.66 9.61 -13.67
CA TYR A 23 7.55 9.32 -12.77
C TYR A 23 8.02 8.67 -11.48
N VAL A 24 8.89 7.66 -11.56
CA VAL A 24 9.44 6.99 -10.36
C VAL A 24 10.19 7.99 -9.48
N LYS A 25 11.03 8.86 -10.06
CA LYS A 25 11.78 9.88 -9.33
C LYS A 25 10.86 10.90 -8.68
N ILE A 26 9.84 11.37 -9.38
CA ILE A 26 8.85 12.30 -8.84
C ILE A 26 8.15 11.67 -7.64
N PHE A 27 7.54 10.50 -7.78
CA PHE A 27 6.85 9.86 -6.67
C PHE A 27 7.79 9.52 -5.51
N SER A 28 9.02 9.13 -5.78
CA SER A 28 10.02 8.88 -4.74
C SER A 28 10.36 10.16 -3.97
N ALA A 29 10.52 11.30 -4.65
CA ALA A 29 10.77 12.58 -4.00
C ALA A 29 9.57 13.04 -3.15
N LEU A 30 8.34 12.73 -3.57
CA LEU A 30 7.12 13.05 -2.82
C LEU A 30 6.99 12.25 -1.52
N LEU A 31 7.72 11.14 -1.35
CA LEU A 31 7.74 10.37 -0.10
C LEU A 31 8.41 11.12 1.05
N ASP A 32 9.47 11.88 0.74
CA ASP A 32 10.27 12.62 1.73
C ASP A 32 9.71 14.02 2.03
N LEU A 33 8.59 14.41 1.41
CA LEU A 33 7.93 15.68 1.73
C LEU A 33 7.41 15.67 3.15
N VAL A 34 7.97 16.55 3.97
CA VAL A 34 7.54 16.82 5.34
C VAL A 34 6.44 17.88 5.29
N GLU A 35 5.19 17.43 5.35
CA GLU A 35 4.02 18.29 5.46
C GLU A 35 3.24 17.95 6.74
N ASP A 36 2.33 18.85 7.15
CA ASP A 36 1.42 18.61 8.28
C ASP A 36 0.47 17.43 8.04
N SER A 37 0.28 17.03 6.77
CA SER A 37 -0.55 15.91 6.36
C SER A 37 0.26 14.86 5.60
N ILE A 38 -0.08 13.59 5.78
CA ILE A 38 0.55 12.48 5.04
C ILE A 38 -0.05 12.28 3.64
N GLU A 39 -0.99 13.11 3.20
CA GLU A 39 -1.78 12.85 1.98
C GLU A 39 -0.90 12.69 0.74
N ILE A 40 0.11 13.55 0.56
CA ILE A 40 0.99 13.50 -0.61
C ILE A 40 1.90 12.27 -0.57
N SER A 41 2.57 12.02 0.54
CA SER A 41 3.47 10.88 0.70
C SER A 41 2.70 9.55 0.68
N TYR A 42 1.51 9.49 1.28
CA TYR A 42 0.63 8.33 1.26
C TYR A 42 0.18 7.96 -0.16
N ASN A 43 -0.34 8.93 -0.93
CA ASN A 43 -0.81 8.67 -2.28
C ASN A 43 0.36 8.30 -3.22
N SER A 44 1.52 8.93 -3.03
CA SER A 44 2.73 8.62 -3.79
C SER A 44 3.25 7.22 -3.48
N ALA A 45 3.26 6.84 -2.20
CA ALA A 45 3.58 5.48 -1.78
C ALA A 45 2.61 4.45 -2.36
N GLY A 46 1.31 4.77 -2.47
CA GLY A 46 0.33 3.89 -3.10
C GLY A 46 0.61 3.65 -4.58
N VAL A 47 0.93 4.71 -5.34
CA VAL A 47 1.34 4.58 -6.74
C VAL A 47 2.57 3.68 -6.85
N LEU A 48 3.61 3.95 -6.06
CA LEU A 48 4.85 3.16 -6.08
C LEU A 48 4.62 1.70 -5.62
N ALA A 49 3.78 1.48 -4.61
CA ALA A 49 3.39 0.15 -4.13
C ALA A 49 2.74 -0.67 -5.24
N HIS A 50 1.89 -0.07 -6.07
CA HIS A 50 1.35 -0.74 -7.24
C HIS A 50 2.43 -0.98 -8.31
N MET A 51 3.29 0.00 -8.60
CA MET A 51 4.37 -0.17 -9.60
C MET A 51 5.38 -1.27 -9.24
N VAL A 52 5.83 -1.34 -7.99
CA VAL A 52 6.79 -2.38 -7.56
C VAL A 52 6.15 -3.77 -7.51
N SER A 53 4.82 -3.86 -7.54
CA SER A 53 4.09 -5.13 -7.52
C SER A 53 4.22 -5.93 -8.82
N ASP A 54 4.53 -5.28 -9.96
CA ASP A 54 4.72 -5.91 -11.27
C ASP A 54 5.94 -6.84 -11.34
N GLY A 55 6.81 -6.81 -10.32
CA GLY A 55 7.98 -7.65 -10.24
C GLY A 55 9.16 -7.14 -11.06
N GLU A 56 10.26 -7.88 -11.01
CA GLU A 56 11.57 -7.41 -11.49
C GLU A 56 11.61 -7.13 -13.00
N GLU A 57 10.93 -7.95 -13.79
CA GLU A 57 10.96 -7.85 -15.25
C GLU A 57 10.42 -6.52 -15.76
N ALA A 58 9.34 -6.00 -15.14
CA ALA A 58 8.75 -4.72 -15.50
C ALA A 58 9.70 -3.53 -15.24
N TRP A 59 10.66 -3.70 -14.34
CA TRP A 59 11.63 -2.66 -13.96
C TRP A 59 12.91 -2.69 -14.80
N SER A 60 13.07 -3.69 -15.69
CA SER A 60 14.29 -3.92 -16.47
C SER A 60 14.72 -2.75 -17.37
N CYS A 61 13.78 -1.89 -17.79
CA CYS A 61 14.06 -0.72 -18.62
C CYS A 61 14.29 0.58 -17.83
N LEU A 62 14.19 0.55 -16.50
CA LEU A 62 14.36 1.72 -15.64
C LEU A 62 15.79 1.82 -15.12
N THR A 63 16.26 3.06 -14.95
CA THR A 63 17.56 3.32 -14.30
C THR A 63 17.46 3.30 -12.78
N VAL A 64 16.29 3.66 -12.22
CA VAL A 64 16.01 3.53 -10.78
C VAL A 64 15.79 2.07 -10.41
N ARG A 65 16.47 1.60 -9.36
CA ARG A 65 16.35 0.21 -8.90
C ARG A 65 15.06 -0.01 -8.13
N ARG A 66 14.37 -1.11 -8.43
CA ARG A 66 13.13 -1.52 -7.78
C ARG A 66 13.29 -1.62 -6.26
N GLU A 67 14.39 -2.22 -5.79
CA GLU A 67 14.65 -2.39 -4.35
C GLU A 67 14.83 -1.05 -3.63
N GLN A 68 15.41 -0.04 -4.29
CA GLN A 68 15.57 1.30 -3.72
C GLN A 68 14.20 1.96 -3.51
N VAL A 69 13.31 1.84 -4.50
CA VAL A 69 11.94 2.34 -4.39
C VAL A 69 11.19 1.63 -3.27
N MET A 70 11.29 0.31 -3.21
CA MET A 70 10.67 -0.50 -2.16
C MET A 70 11.13 -0.08 -0.76
N ALA A 71 12.44 0.13 -0.57
CA ALA A 71 12.98 0.60 0.70
C ALA A 71 12.44 1.99 1.08
N SER A 72 12.34 2.91 0.11
CA SER A 72 11.77 4.25 0.34
C SER A 72 10.29 4.20 0.72
N VAL A 73 9.49 3.34 0.08
CA VAL A 73 8.07 3.14 0.41
C VAL A 73 7.91 2.62 1.84
N VAL A 74 8.72 1.64 2.25
CA VAL A 74 8.69 1.12 3.63
C VAL A 74 9.07 2.21 4.63
N LYS A 75 10.19 2.92 4.39
CA LYS A 75 10.63 4.02 5.26
C LYS A 75 9.55 5.08 5.44
N ALA A 76 8.86 5.47 4.37
CA ALA A 76 7.77 6.45 4.44
C ALA A 76 6.58 5.90 5.23
N THR A 77 6.19 4.64 4.98
CA THR A 77 5.05 4.00 5.66
C THR A 77 5.26 3.89 7.17
N GLU A 78 6.48 3.56 7.60
CA GLU A 78 6.85 3.45 9.02
C GLU A 78 6.87 4.80 9.76
N ALA A 79 6.95 5.92 9.04
CA ALA A 79 6.96 7.26 9.63
C ALA A 79 5.57 7.80 9.97
N TRP A 80 4.50 7.20 9.42
CA TRP A 80 3.14 7.70 9.61
C TRP A 80 2.50 7.16 10.89
N ARG A 81 1.68 7.99 11.54
CA ARG A 81 0.86 7.55 12.66
C ARG A 81 -0.38 6.81 12.18
N LEU A 82 -0.69 5.68 12.80
CA LEU A 82 -1.87 4.89 12.44
C LEU A 82 -3.21 5.56 12.75
N ASP A 83 -3.26 6.52 13.68
CA ASP A 83 -4.47 7.27 14.02
C ASP A 83 -4.68 8.52 13.15
N THR A 84 -3.79 8.77 12.18
CA THR A 84 -3.93 9.88 11.23
C THR A 84 -5.19 9.69 10.40
N ARG A 85 -6.18 10.59 10.58
CA ARG A 85 -7.34 10.67 9.69
C ARG A 85 -6.91 11.20 8.33
N ARG A 86 -7.39 10.55 7.29
CA ARG A 86 -7.12 10.91 5.88
C ARG A 86 -8.41 11.29 5.17
N PHE A 87 -8.34 12.23 4.25
CA PHE A 87 -9.47 12.65 3.42
C PHE A 87 -9.58 11.78 2.16
N ILE A 88 -9.71 10.47 2.37
CA ILE A 88 -9.76 9.46 1.30
C ILE A 88 -11.03 8.63 1.44
N ASN A 89 -11.71 8.40 0.32
CA ASN A 89 -12.91 7.58 0.26
C ASN A 89 -12.71 6.43 -0.72
N TYR A 90 -12.43 5.24 -0.19
CA TYR A 90 -12.32 4.03 -1.01
C TYR A 90 -13.69 3.54 -1.46
N ARG A 91 -13.80 3.25 -2.76
CA ARG A 91 -14.99 2.62 -3.36
C ARG A 91 -14.90 1.10 -3.42
N SER A 92 -13.67 0.58 -3.35
CA SER A 92 -13.36 -0.84 -3.26
C SER A 92 -11.97 -1.00 -2.66
N PHE A 93 -11.72 -2.10 -1.96
CA PHE A 93 -10.42 -2.53 -1.47
C PHE A 93 -9.74 -3.57 -2.36
N ARG A 94 -10.40 -4.09 -3.39
CA ARG A 94 -9.80 -5.04 -4.35
C ARG A 94 -8.42 -4.62 -4.86
N PRO A 95 -8.13 -3.35 -5.19
CA PRO A 95 -6.77 -2.95 -5.57
C PRO A 95 -5.75 -3.13 -4.44
N ILE A 96 -6.10 -2.75 -3.22
CA ILE A 96 -5.25 -2.91 -2.03
C ILE A 96 -5.08 -4.40 -1.69
N LEU A 97 -6.16 -5.17 -1.65
CA LEU A 97 -6.17 -6.59 -1.29
C LEU A 97 -5.31 -7.43 -2.25
N ARG A 98 -5.28 -7.08 -3.55
CA ARG A 98 -4.43 -7.75 -4.55
C ARG A 98 -2.92 -7.62 -4.29
N LEU A 99 -2.49 -6.66 -3.45
CA LEU A 99 -1.08 -6.50 -3.07
C LEU A 99 -0.65 -7.44 -1.94
N LEU A 100 -1.60 -7.92 -1.13
CA LEU A 100 -1.29 -8.75 0.06
C LEU A 100 -0.55 -10.06 -0.26
N PRO A 101 -0.88 -10.84 -1.31
CA PRO A 101 -0.19 -12.11 -1.58
C PRO A 101 1.15 -11.96 -2.33
N LEU A 102 1.71 -10.75 -2.45
CA LEU A 102 2.89 -10.48 -3.28
C LEU A 102 4.19 -10.36 -2.45
N TRP A 103 4.72 -11.49 -1.95
CA TRP A 103 5.94 -11.50 -1.13
C TRP A 103 7.19 -11.00 -1.85
N HIS A 104 7.26 -11.09 -3.18
CA HIS A 104 8.37 -10.49 -3.95
C HIS A 104 8.33 -8.96 -3.91
N ALA A 105 7.21 -8.37 -3.48
CA ALA A 105 6.97 -6.95 -3.38
C ALA A 105 6.62 -6.54 -1.93
N TYR A 106 7.52 -6.82 -0.98
CA TYR A 106 7.31 -6.55 0.45
C TYR A 106 6.84 -5.11 0.77
N ALA A 107 7.28 -4.11 -0.01
CA ALA A 107 6.85 -2.72 0.15
C ALA A 107 5.38 -2.52 -0.21
N SER A 108 4.88 -3.23 -1.23
CA SER A 108 3.46 -3.25 -1.59
C SER A 108 2.63 -3.82 -0.45
N GLN A 109 3.07 -4.95 0.13
CA GLN A 109 2.42 -5.54 1.30
C GLN A 109 2.40 -4.56 2.48
N HIS A 110 3.52 -3.90 2.77
CA HIS A 110 3.60 -2.95 3.88
C HIS A 110 2.64 -1.78 3.72
N TRP A 111 2.67 -1.09 2.58
CA TRP A 111 1.74 -0.01 2.31
C TRP A 111 0.27 -0.47 2.36
N ALA A 112 -0.04 -1.61 1.74
CA ALA A 112 -1.40 -2.13 1.67
C ALA A 112 -1.97 -2.46 3.06
N VAL A 113 -1.22 -3.21 3.89
CA VAL A 113 -1.69 -3.57 5.23
C VAL A 113 -1.74 -2.35 6.14
N TRP A 114 -0.79 -1.41 6.02
CA TRP A 114 -0.86 -0.14 6.76
C TRP A 114 -2.13 0.64 6.40
N ALA A 115 -2.47 0.72 5.11
CA ALA A 115 -3.69 1.38 4.65
C ALA A 115 -4.94 0.77 5.27
N LEU A 116 -5.04 -0.57 5.30
CA LEU A 116 -6.15 -1.28 5.94
C LEU A 116 -6.17 -1.06 7.46
N ALA A 117 -5.02 -1.10 8.13
CA ALA A 117 -4.91 -0.90 9.57
C ALA A 117 -5.35 0.52 9.97
N ASN A 118 -4.90 1.54 9.24
CA ASN A 118 -5.31 2.92 9.48
C ASN A 118 -6.82 3.13 9.22
N LEU A 119 -7.37 2.58 8.13
CA LEU A 119 -8.80 2.74 7.81
C LEU A 119 -9.70 2.04 8.82
N THR A 120 -9.38 0.80 9.19
CA THR A 120 -10.14 0.06 10.21
C THR A 120 -10.02 0.67 11.61
N THR A 121 -8.89 1.32 11.92
CA THR A 121 -8.70 2.04 13.19
C THR A 121 -9.46 3.37 13.22
N THR A 122 -9.50 4.12 12.12
CA THR A 122 -10.06 5.49 12.11
C THR A 122 -11.54 5.55 11.74
N ASP A 123 -12.05 4.55 11.01
CA ASP A 123 -13.45 4.44 10.57
C ASP A 123 -13.84 2.94 10.41
N GLY A 124 -13.76 2.20 11.53
CA GLY A 124 -14.00 0.76 11.58
C GLY A 124 -15.38 0.35 11.07
N ALA A 125 -16.44 1.04 11.51
CA ALA A 125 -17.85 0.81 11.12
C ALA A 125 -18.09 0.73 9.61
N LYS A 126 -17.26 1.40 8.81
CA LYS A 126 -17.32 1.32 7.35
C LYS A 126 -16.30 0.36 6.78
N TYR A 127 -15.03 0.48 7.20
CA TYR A 127 -13.94 -0.16 6.48
C TYR A 127 -13.68 -1.60 6.90
N CYS A 128 -14.00 -2.01 8.12
CA CYS A 128 -13.98 -3.43 8.45
C CYS A 128 -15.01 -4.22 7.59
N ALA A 129 -16.15 -3.61 7.25
CA ALA A 129 -17.14 -4.20 6.33
C ALA A 129 -16.51 -4.48 4.97
N TYR A 130 -15.85 -3.47 4.41
CA TYR A 130 -15.22 -3.56 3.10
C TYR A 130 -14.12 -4.63 3.08
N VAL A 131 -13.32 -4.75 4.15
CA VAL A 131 -12.31 -5.81 4.23
C VAL A 131 -12.97 -7.18 4.24
N THR A 132 -14.00 -7.39 5.06
CA THR A 132 -14.71 -8.67 5.17
C THR A 132 -15.41 -9.05 3.86
N ASP A 133 -16.24 -8.14 3.33
CA ASP A 133 -17.10 -8.39 2.17
C ASP A 133 -16.30 -8.59 0.87
N GLU A 134 -15.11 -8.00 0.77
CA GLU A 134 -14.23 -8.16 -0.39
C GLU A 134 -13.17 -9.28 -0.22
N GLY A 135 -13.30 -10.10 0.82
CA GLY A 135 -12.47 -11.31 0.99
C GLY A 135 -11.08 -11.05 1.56
N GLY A 136 -10.90 -10.00 2.35
CA GLY A 136 -9.61 -9.62 2.94
C GLY A 136 -9.17 -10.49 4.12
N ILE A 137 -10.10 -11.07 4.89
CA ILE A 137 -9.79 -11.92 6.06
C ILE A 137 -8.80 -13.05 5.71
N PRO A 138 -9.07 -13.95 4.74
CA PRO A 138 -8.15 -15.06 4.45
C PRO A 138 -6.76 -14.57 3.98
N LEU A 139 -6.69 -13.42 3.30
CA LEU A 139 -5.41 -12.83 2.88
C LEU A 139 -4.61 -12.31 4.09
N LEU A 140 -5.28 -11.68 5.06
CA LEU A 140 -4.65 -11.20 6.29
C LEU A 140 -4.20 -12.36 7.18
N GLU A 141 -5.03 -13.39 7.34
CA GLU A 141 -4.66 -14.62 8.07
C GLU A 141 -3.41 -15.27 7.44
N GLN A 142 -3.34 -15.33 6.11
CA GLN A 142 -2.17 -15.85 5.41
C GLN A 142 -0.91 -15.03 5.70
N LEU A 143 -1.01 -13.70 5.74
CA LEU A 143 0.12 -12.85 6.14
C LEU A 143 0.56 -13.12 7.58
N VAL A 144 -0.38 -13.40 8.48
CA VAL A 144 -0.11 -13.67 9.90
C VAL A 144 0.66 -14.98 10.10
N ILE A 145 0.49 -15.98 9.24
CA ILE A 145 1.12 -17.31 9.38
C ILE A 145 2.36 -17.51 8.50
N ASP A 146 2.46 -16.86 7.33
CA ASP A 146 3.56 -17.10 6.39
C ASP A 146 4.89 -16.56 6.93
N GLU A 147 5.95 -17.37 6.91
CA GLU A 147 7.26 -17.03 7.47
C GLU A 147 7.98 -15.90 6.69
N ARG A 148 7.63 -15.70 5.41
CA ARG A 148 8.21 -14.64 4.57
C ARG A 148 7.69 -13.26 4.93
N THR A 149 6.55 -13.18 5.64
CA THR A 149 5.96 -11.90 6.06
C THR A 149 6.83 -11.22 7.10
N THR A 150 7.18 -9.95 6.86
CA THR A 150 8.00 -9.17 7.79
C THR A 150 7.25 -8.90 9.11
N ALA A 151 7.99 -8.70 10.20
CA ALA A 151 7.38 -8.48 11.51
C ALA A 151 6.43 -7.26 11.55
N PRO A 152 6.77 -6.08 10.96
CA PRO A 152 5.85 -4.94 10.91
C PRO A 152 4.54 -5.26 10.17
N VAL A 153 4.62 -5.90 9.01
CA VAL A 153 3.44 -6.29 8.21
C VAL A 153 2.57 -7.28 9.00
N ARG A 154 3.19 -8.27 9.66
CA ARG A 154 2.48 -9.24 10.49
C ARG A 154 1.74 -8.58 11.64
N HIS A 155 2.36 -7.59 12.29
CA HIS A 155 1.75 -6.84 13.37
C HIS A 155 0.53 -6.04 12.89
N LEU A 156 0.66 -5.32 11.77
CA LEU A 156 -0.44 -4.57 11.18
C LEU A 156 -1.58 -5.50 10.72
N ALA A 157 -1.26 -6.67 10.16
CA ALA A 157 -2.27 -7.64 9.73
C ALA A 157 -3.09 -8.17 10.90
N LYS A 158 -2.43 -8.48 12.04
CA LYS A 158 -3.12 -8.85 13.29
C LYS A 158 -4.04 -7.72 13.76
N MET A 159 -3.56 -6.48 13.76
CA MET A 159 -4.38 -5.33 14.15
C MET A 159 -5.63 -5.17 13.29
N VAL A 160 -5.54 -5.37 11.96
CA VAL A 160 -6.73 -5.33 11.09
C VAL A 160 -7.72 -6.43 11.47
N LEU A 161 -7.24 -7.65 11.74
CA LEU A 161 -8.09 -8.77 12.18
C LEU A 161 -8.74 -8.47 13.54
N ASP A 162 -7.97 -7.96 14.52
CA ASP A 162 -8.48 -7.56 15.83
C ASP A 162 -9.56 -6.47 15.71
N ASN A 163 -9.37 -5.49 14.81
CA ASN A 163 -10.37 -4.47 14.52
C ASN A 163 -11.65 -5.07 13.91
N ILE A 164 -11.53 -6.08 13.05
CA ILE A 164 -12.67 -6.79 12.43
C ILE A 164 -13.42 -7.66 13.46
N GLU A 165 -12.75 -8.15 14.50
CA GLU A 165 -13.40 -8.91 15.56
C GLU A 165 -14.17 -8.02 16.55
N SER A 166 -13.84 -6.72 16.64
CA SER A 166 -14.27 -5.82 17.71
C SER A 166 -15.14 -4.62 17.28
N TRP A 167 -15.37 -4.43 15.99
CA TRP A 167 -16.15 -3.32 15.41
C TRP A 167 -17.68 -3.43 15.49
#